data_AF-A0A3S1QJG3-F1
#
_entry.id   AF-A0A3S1QJG3-F1
#
_cell.length_a   1.000
_cell.length_b   1.000
_cell.length_c   1.000
_cell.angle_alpha   90.00
_cell.angle_beta   90.00
_cell.angle_gamma   90.00
#
_symmetry.space_group_name_H-M   'P 1'
#
loop_
_entity.id
_entity.type
_entity.pdbx_description
1 polymer ?
#
loop_
_entity_poly.entity_id
_entity_poly.type
_entity_poly.pdbx_seq_one_letter_code
_entity_poly.pdbx_strand_id
1 'polypeptide(L)' 'MDSKLQKAGEAVRRKVLGDDYVDRAIGNADDFSRPLQDMLNEYCWGTCWTDAALDLKQRSLLNLGMLAALGRMHE' A
#
# COMPACT_ATOMS: atom_id res chain seq x y z
N MET A 1 -3.85 -12.49 11.25
CA MET A 1 -3.72 -11.95 9.90
C MET A 1 -4.82 -12.54 9.05
N ASP A 2 -5.74 -11.71 8.54
CA ASP A 2 -6.82 -12.15 7.67
C ASP A 2 -6.30 -12.37 6.25
N SER A 3 -6.27 -13.63 5.82
CA SER A 3 -5.80 -14.03 4.48
C SER A 3 -6.55 -13.35 3.34
N LYS A 4 -7.83 -12.96 3.54
CA LYS A 4 -8.61 -12.24 2.52
C LYS A 4 -8.15 -10.81 2.37
N LEU A 5 -7.91 -10.11 3.49
CA LEU A 5 -7.45 -8.72 3.48
C LEU A 5 -6.06 -8.60 2.88
N GLN A 6 -5.17 -9.55 3.15
CA GLN A 6 -3.83 -9.58 2.54
C GLN A 6 -3.89 -9.72 1.01
N LYS A 7 -4.71 -10.65 0.49
CA LYS A 7 -4.86 -10.84 -0.96
C LYS A 7 -5.51 -9.64 -1.64
N ALA A 8 -6.54 -9.08 -1.02
CA ALA A 8 -7.21 -7.89 -1.55
C ALA A 8 -6.26 -6.67 -1.54
N GLY A 9 -5.50 -6.50 -0.46
CA GLY A 9 -4.49 -5.46 -0.34
C GLY A 9 -3.40 -5.58 -1.38
N GLU A 10 -2.84 -6.78 -1.57
CA GLU A 10 -1.81 -7.01 -2.59
C GLU A 10 -2.33 -6.71 -4.00
N ALA A 11 -3.56 -7.14 -4.33
CA ALA A 11 -4.15 -6.87 -5.64
C ALA A 11 -4.33 -5.38 -5.91
N VAL A 12 -4.81 -4.61 -4.91
CA VAL A 12 -4.93 -3.14 -5.04
C VAL A 12 -3.56 -2.47 -5.10
N ARG A 13 -2.61 -2.92 -4.27
CA ARG A 13 -1.24 -2.40 -4.26
C ARG A 13 -0.56 -2.55 -5.63
N ARG A 14 -0.69 -3.71 -6.26
CA ARG A 14 -0.19 -3.98 -7.63
C ARG A 14 -0.88 -3.10 -8.66
N LYS A 15 -2.19 -2.90 -8.54
CA LYS A 15 -2.94 -2.01 -9.46
C LYS A 15 -2.49 -0.54 -9.39
N VAL A 16 -2.05 -0.07 -8.22
CA VAL A 16 -1.65 1.32 -7.98
C VAL A 16 -0.17 1.55 -8.26
N LEU A 17 0.70 0.66 -7.79
CA LEU A 17 2.16 0.82 -7.84
C LEU A 17 2.83 0.04 -8.97
N GLY A 18 2.14 -0.93 -9.57
CA GLY A 18 2.69 -1.83 -10.58
C GLY A 18 3.36 -3.06 -9.97
N ASP A 19 3.39 -4.15 -10.74
CA ASP A 19 3.93 -5.44 -10.29
C ASP A 19 5.43 -5.35 -9.97
N ASP A 20 6.23 -4.74 -10.84
CA ASP A 20 7.68 -4.61 -10.66
C ASP A 20 8.06 -3.92 -9.34
N TYR A 21 7.30 -2.87 -8.96
CA TYR A 21 7.54 -2.16 -7.71
C TYR A 21 7.22 -3.05 -6.51
N VAL A 22 6.08 -3.75 -6.55
CA VAL A 22 5.63 -4.61 -5.44
C VAL A 22 6.56 -5.79 -5.27
N ASP A 23 6.97 -6.43 -6.36
CA ASP A 23 7.90 -7.56 -6.32
C ASP A 23 9.26 -7.15 -5.77
N ARG A 24 9.78 -5.97 -6.15
CA ARG A 24 11.00 -5.41 -5.55
C ARG A 24 10.83 -5.13 -4.06
N ALA A 25 9.71 -4.54 -3.65
CA ALA A 25 9.46 -4.19 -2.25
C ALA A 25 9.34 -5.44 -1.35
N ILE A 26 8.70 -6.51 -1.84
CA ILE A 26 8.58 -7.78 -1.13
C ILE A 26 9.92 -8.54 -1.15
N GLY A 27 10.60 -8.56 -2.30
CA GLY A 27 11.89 -9.24 -2.46
C GLY A 27 13.02 -8.66 -1.62
N ASN A 28 12.99 -7.34 -1.36
CA ASN A 28 13.98 -6.66 -0.52
C ASN A 28 13.67 -6.71 0.99
N ALA A 29 12.53 -7.29 1.39
CA ALA A 29 12.19 -7.39 2.80
C ALA A 29 13.01 -8.50 3.48
N ASP A 30 13.72 -8.12 4.53
CA ASP A 30 14.47 -9.00 5.43
C ASP A 30 13.65 -9.36 6.69
N ASP A 31 14.21 -10.18 7.58
CA ASP A 31 13.53 -10.64 8.80
C ASP A 31 13.13 -9.48 9.74
N PHE A 32 13.83 -8.36 9.66
CA PHE A 32 13.52 -7.16 10.45
C PHE A 32 12.36 -6.36 9.86
N SER A 33 12.33 -6.20 8.54
CA SER A 33 11.33 -5.39 7.83
C SER A 33 10.08 -6.16 7.42
N ARG A 34 10.12 -7.49 7.36
CA ARG A 34 8.97 -8.35 6.99
C ARG A 34 7.73 -8.09 7.86
N PRO A 35 7.80 -8.02 9.20
CA PRO A 35 6.61 -7.77 10.01
C PRO A 35 5.95 -6.42 9.72
N LEU A 36 6.75 -5.39 9.39
CA LEU A 36 6.25 -4.09 8.99
C LEU A 36 5.56 -4.14 7.62
N GLN A 37 6.15 -4.85 6.65
CA GLN A 37 5.53 -5.04 5.32
C GLN A 37 4.19 -5.79 5.43
N ASP A 38 4.11 -6.82 6.28
CA ASP A 38 2.89 -7.57 6.49
C ASP A 38 1.79 -6.68 7.10
N MET A 39 2.15 -5.86 8.10
CA MET A 39 1.24 -4.89 8.69
C MET A 39 0.77 -3.83 7.69
N LEU A 40 1.68 -3.29 6.85
CA LEU A 40 1.33 -2.33 5.80
C LEU A 40 0.39 -2.96 4.76
N ASN A 41 0.64 -4.21 4.38
CA ASN A 41 -0.18 -4.89 3.39
C ASN A 41 -1.59 -5.19 3.92
N GLU A 42 -1.73 -5.59 5.18
CA GLU A 42 -3.04 -5.84 5.79
C GLU A 42 -3.78 -4.54 6.11
N TYR A 43 -3.14 -3.61 6.81
CA TYR A 43 -3.82 -2.40 7.28
C TYR A 43 -3.96 -1.36 6.17
N CYS A 44 -2.86 -0.84 5.63
CA CYS A 44 -2.94 0.21 4.63
C CYS A 44 -3.63 -0.33 3.36
N TRP A 45 -3.09 -1.36 2.74
CA TRP A 45 -3.60 -1.84 1.46
C TRP A 45 -4.90 -2.64 1.62
N GLY A 46 -4.93 -3.58 2.57
CA GLY A 46 -6.06 -4.50 2.77
C GLY A 46 -7.30 -3.87 3.39
N THR A 47 -7.17 -2.85 4.25
CA THR A 47 -8.33 -2.17 4.86
C THR A 47 -8.57 -0.78 4.29
N CYS A 48 -7.57 0.10 4.25
CA CYS A 48 -7.81 1.49 3.87
C CYS A 48 -8.01 1.64 2.35
N TRP A 49 -7.20 0.97 1.53
CA TRP A 49 -7.24 1.14 0.07
C TRP A 49 -8.31 0.30 -0.64
N THR A 50 -8.88 -0.70 0.03
CA THR A 50 -10.00 -1.53 -0.47
C THR A 50 -11.38 -0.96 -0.12
N ASP A 51 -11.44 0.05 0.76
CA ASP A 51 -12.69 0.68 1.17
C ASP A 51 -13.36 1.41 -0.03
N ALA A 52 -14.66 1.13 -0.22
CA ALA A 52 -15.41 1.58 -1.39
C ALA A 52 -15.95 3.02 -1.31
N ALA A 53 -15.77 3.72 -0.18
CA ALA A 53 -16.27 5.09 -0.01
C ALA A 53 -15.54 6.10 -0.90
N LEU A 54 -14.29 5.81 -1.27
CA LEU A 54 -13.48 6.64 -2.18
C LEU A 54 -12.90 5.76 -3.29
N ASP A 55 -12.96 6.26 -4.53
CA ASP A 55 -12.31 5.60 -5.64
C ASP A 55 -10.76 5.74 -5.55
N LEU A 56 -10.06 4.90 -6.32
CA LEU A 56 -8.59 4.90 -6.31
C LEU A 56 -7.99 6.24 -6.76
N LYS A 57 -8.63 6.97 -7.68
CA LYS A 57 -8.13 8.27 -8.16
C LYS A 57 -8.21 9.32 -7.06
N GLN A 58 -9.31 9.36 -6.32
CA GLN A 58 -9.53 10.25 -5.18
C GLN A 58 -8.54 9.95 -4.07
N ARG A 59 -8.33 8.67 -3.74
CA ARG A 59 -7.35 8.25 -2.73
C ARG A 59 -5.92 8.64 -3.11
N SER A 60 -5.52 8.38 -4.36
CA SER A 60 -4.21 8.78 -4.86
C SER A 60 -4.01 10.29 -4.81
N LEU A 61 -5.02 11.08 -5.18
CA LEU A 61 -4.96 12.55 -5.11
C LEU A 61 -4.80 13.05 -3.67
N LEU A 62 -5.57 12.51 -2.73
CA LEU A 62 -5.45 12.85 -1.31
C LEU A 62 -4.08 12.46 -0.76
N ASN A 63 -3.56 11.29 -1.12
CA ASN A 63 -2.24 10.84 -0.70
C ASN A 63 -1.14 11.81 -1.17
N LEU A 64 -1.17 12.22 -2.44
CA LEU A 64 -0.24 13.22 -2.97
C LEU A 64 -0.36 14.57 -2.24
N GLY A 65 -1.59 15.02 -1.95
CA GLY A 65 -1.83 16.24 -1.19
C GLY A 65 -1.25 16.18 0.23
N MET A 66 -1.41 15.03 0.92
CA MET A 66 -0.82 14.82 2.24
C MET A 66 0.70 14.82 2.20
N LEU A 67 1.31 14.14 1.23
CA LEU A 67 2.76 14.13 1.05
C LEU A 67 3.31 15.53 0.79
N ALA A 68 2.64 16.31 -0.06
CA ALA A 68 3.00 17.70 -0.34
C ALA A 68 2.90 18.59 0.91
N ALA A 69 1.81 18.49 1.66
CA ALA A 69 1.60 19.27 2.88
C ALA A 69 2.62 18.94 3.99
N LEU A 70 3.08 17.68 4.04
CA LEU A 70 4.07 17.21 5.01
C LEU A 70 5.52 17.37 4.52
N GLY A 71 5.75 17.91 3.32
CA GLY A 71 7.09 18.05 2.73
C GLY A 71 7.78 16.71 2.43
N ARG A 72 7.02 15.63 2.23
CA ARG A 72 7.51 14.27 1.97
C ARG A 72 7.60 13.98 0.47
N MET A 73 8.48 14.70 -0.21
CA MET A 73 8.65 14.64 -1.67
C MET A 73 9.59 13.53 -2.16
N HIS A 74 10.31 12.87 -1.24
CA HIS A 74 11.16 11.72 -1.55
C HIS A 74 10.54 10.47 -0.95
N GLU A 75 10.51 9.41 -1.75
CA GLU A 75 10.10 8.05 -1.39
C GLU A 75 11.33 7.18 -1.10
#